data_AF-A0A9D7S395-F1
#
_entry.id   AF-A0A9D7S395-F1
#
_cell.length_a   1.000
_cell.length_b   1.000
_cell.length_c   1.000
_cell.angle_alpha   90.00
_cell.angle_beta   90.00
_cell.angle_gamma   90.00
#
_symmetry.space_group_name_H-M   'P 1'
#
loop_
_entity.id
_entity.type
_entity.pdbx_description
1 polymer ?
#
loop_
_entity_poly.entity_id
_entity_poly.type
_entity_poly.pdbx_seq_one_letter_code
_entity_poly.pdbx_strand_id
1 'polypeptide(L)'
;MSSDGWSGGQYSLYRTALGAFLCLHFLQLLPYAAEVFAAGGVLESADLSPYMGVLPNPLARWDSISMVTALLVAGAVCGVALAIGYLDRVCALLAALILAWLFQRNPLIANPSLPLLGWLLVLHAFVPPRPYGSLAARIYGGADPNWRLPRHLHLAAWVMLALSYSYSGYTKLLSPSWLAGDTIALVLENPLARDHLLRSALLALPPLCLQLLTWGVLVVELLFAPLALLRALRPWLWLTMLLVQFGFLIFLDFADLTTPMLLVHLLTFDPRWIAARVPTGPLLVLFDGGCAFCHASVRLAAMEDQRQLLRFAPLGGSTAATALATRRQDWQGDSIIVVDGQRLLVKSRAVVVILERLGGLWWLLAQALRLLPRGLADLGYDGVGRIRYRLAGRVDGCPRLPPAIVSRLLP
;
A
#
# COMPACT_ATOMS: atom_id res chain seq x y z
N MET A 1 2.23 25.46 -6.01
CA MET A 1 2.87 24.18 -5.64
C MET A 1 1.90 23.07 -6.01
N SER A 2 2.26 22.16 -6.92
CA SER A 2 1.31 21.17 -7.46
C SER A 2 0.86 20.19 -6.37
N SER A 3 -0.45 20.12 -6.14
CA SER A 3 -1.17 19.34 -5.12
C SER A 3 -1.11 17.82 -5.31
N ASP A 4 -0.29 17.31 -6.22
CA ASP A 4 -0.59 16.05 -6.92
C ASP A 4 0.32 14.88 -6.51
N GLY A 5 0.95 14.98 -5.35
CA GLY A 5 1.81 13.93 -4.78
C GLY A 5 1.10 13.11 -3.70
N TRP A 6 1.82 12.16 -3.13
CA TRP A 6 1.36 11.40 -1.97
C TRP A 6 1.20 12.32 -0.76
N SER A 7 0.02 12.25 -0.13
CA SER A 7 -0.29 12.87 1.17
C SER A 7 0.11 11.95 2.32
N GLY A 8 0.10 12.50 3.55
CA GLY A 8 0.52 11.77 4.75
C GLY A 8 -0.34 10.53 5.05
N GLY A 9 -1.66 10.62 4.87
CA GLY A 9 -2.57 9.49 5.06
C GLY A 9 -2.39 8.42 3.99
N GLN A 10 -2.26 8.79 2.70
CA GLN A 10 -1.93 7.84 1.63
C GLN A 10 -0.63 7.08 1.95
N TYR A 11 0.41 7.79 2.36
CA TYR A 11 1.68 7.16 2.71
C TYR A 11 1.58 6.29 3.96
N SER A 12 0.81 6.71 4.98
CA SER A 12 0.57 5.87 6.16
C SER A 12 -0.14 4.56 5.82
N LEU A 13 -1.06 4.53 4.85
CA LEU A 13 -1.66 3.27 4.38
C LEU A 13 -0.60 2.34 3.79
N TYR A 14 0.26 2.88 2.92
CA TYR A 14 1.37 2.13 2.34
C TYR A 14 2.33 1.60 3.43
N ARG A 15 2.74 2.47 4.37
CA ARG A 15 3.62 2.12 5.50
C ARG A 15 3.01 1.02 6.37
N THR A 16 1.70 1.10 6.66
CA THR A 16 0.98 0.05 7.39
C THR A 16 1.01 -1.28 6.64
N ALA A 17 0.77 -1.28 5.33
CA ALA A 17 0.83 -2.48 4.50
C ALA A 17 2.24 -3.09 4.47
N LEU A 18 3.29 -2.27 4.31
CA LEU A 18 4.68 -2.70 4.34
C LEU A 18 5.06 -3.32 5.70
N GLY A 19 4.72 -2.65 6.80
CA GLY A 19 4.99 -3.16 8.15
C GLY A 19 4.21 -4.43 8.49
N ALA A 20 2.93 -4.51 8.08
CA ALA A 20 2.11 -5.70 8.28
C ALA A 20 2.68 -6.90 7.50
N PHE A 21 3.07 -6.69 6.24
CA PHE A 21 3.74 -7.71 5.45
C PHE A 21 5.04 -8.19 6.12
N LEU A 22 5.90 -7.26 6.56
CA LEU A 22 7.15 -7.64 7.24
C LEU A 22 6.91 -8.42 8.53
N CYS A 23 5.93 -7.98 9.33
CA CYS A 23 5.55 -8.70 10.55
C CYS A 23 5.14 -10.14 10.22
N LEU A 24 4.22 -10.31 9.26
CA LEU A 24 3.75 -11.63 8.85
C LEU A 24 4.88 -12.48 8.28
N HIS A 25 5.73 -11.92 7.41
CA HIS A 25 6.86 -12.60 6.81
C HIS A 25 7.81 -13.17 7.88
N PHE A 26 8.24 -12.34 8.84
CA PHE A 26 9.11 -12.83 9.92
C PHE A 26 8.43 -13.86 10.82
N LEU A 27 7.13 -13.69 11.12
CA LEU A 27 6.37 -14.68 11.90
C LEU A 27 6.23 -16.01 11.17
N GLN A 28 6.07 -16.00 9.84
CA GLN A 28 5.98 -17.20 9.01
C GLN A 28 7.30 -17.97 8.94
N LEU A 29 8.43 -17.29 9.11
CA LEU A 29 9.76 -17.93 9.15
C LEU A 29 10.08 -18.57 10.51
N LEU A 30 9.41 -18.18 11.60
CA LEU A 30 9.72 -18.67 12.95
C LEU A 30 9.67 -20.20 13.09
N PRO A 31 8.67 -20.92 12.55
CA PRO A 31 8.63 -22.39 12.63
C PRO A 31 9.82 -23.06 11.93
N TYR A 32 10.39 -22.40 10.92
CA TYR A 32 11.47 -22.93 10.08
C TYR A 32 12.85 -22.37 10.46
N ALA A 33 12.95 -21.63 11.58
CA ALA A 33 14.18 -20.94 11.98
C ALA A 33 15.38 -21.90 12.11
N ALA A 34 15.15 -23.06 12.75
CA ALA A 34 16.18 -24.07 12.96
C ALA A 34 16.65 -24.69 11.63
N GLU A 35 15.69 -25.07 10.79
CA GLU A 35 15.99 -25.75 9.52
C GLU A 35 16.64 -24.81 8.50
N VAL A 36 16.15 -23.57 8.37
CA VAL A 36 16.54 -22.70 7.25
C VAL A 36 17.80 -21.89 7.56
N PHE A 37 18.03 -21.51 8.81
CA PHE A 37 19.06 -20.51 9.14
C PHE A 37 20.04 -20.91 10.24
N ALA A 38 19.72 -21.87 11.11
CA ALA A 38 20.60 -22.26 12.20
C ALA A 38 21.71 -23.23 11.74
N ALA A 39 22.77 -23.35 12.54
CA ALA A 39 23.79 -24.38 12.36
C ALA A 39 23.17 -25.79 12.31
N GLY A 40 23.66 -26.61 11.39
CA GLY A 40 23.13 -27.96 11.13
C GLY A 40 21.80 -28.00 10.36
N GLY A 41 21.27 -26.85 9.93
CA GLY A 41 20.11 -26.78 9.03
C GLY A 41 20.48 -26.98 7.55
N VAL A 42 19.84 -26.24 6.65
CA VAL A 42 20.09 -26.25 5.19
C VAL A 42 21.57 -26.04 4.86
N LEU A 43 22.24 -25.17 5.61
CA LEU A 43 23.68 -25.01 5.57
C LEU A 43 24.26 -25.39 6.92
N GLU A 44 25.10 -26.43 6.92
CA GLU A 44 25.69 -27.03 8.12
C GLU A 44 26.41 -25.98 8.98
N SER A 45 27.16 -25.08 8.34
CA SER A 45 27.87 -23.99 9.01
C SER A 45 27.79 -22.68 8.18
N ALA A 46 27.99 -21.54 8.85
CA ALA A 46 27.85 -20.23 8.21
C ALA A 46 28.92 -19.97 7.13
N ASP A 47 30.13 -20.50 7.29
CA ASP A 47 31.26 -20.34 6.36
C ASP A 47 31.03 -20.97 4.98
N LEU A 48 30.04 -21.88 4.85
CA LEU A 48 29.63 -22.43 3.56
C LEU A 48 28.90 -21.41 2.67
N SER A 49 28.38 -20.32 3.24
CA SER A 49 27.74 -19.28 2.44
C SER A 49 28.80 -18.36 1.82
N PRO A 50 28.81 -18.17 0.48
CA PRO A 50 29.77 -17.30 -0.20
C PRO A 50 29.58 -15.81 0.13
N TYR A 51 28.47 -15.44 0.77
CA TYR A 51 28.17 -14.06 1.16
C TYR A 51 28.53 -13.76 2.61
N MET A 52 28.94 -14.77 3.39
CA MET A 52 29.39 -14.51 4.75
C MET A 52 30.68 -13.67 4.74
N GLY A 53 30.70 -12.65 5.59
CA GLY A 53 31.82 -11.70 5.69
C GLY A 53 31.70 -10.45 4.80
N VAL A 54 30.76 -10.41 3.84
CA VAL A 54 30.50 -9.21 3.03
C VAL A 54 29.94 -8.06 3.87
N LEU A 55 29.16 -8.39 4.90
CA LEU A 55 28.65 -7.45 5.91
C LEU A 55 28.92 -8.04 7.30
N PRO A 56 29.24 -7.22 8.32
CA PRO A 56 29.28 -7.70 9.70
C PRO A 56 27.95 -8.36 10.05
N ASN A 57 27.99 -9.66 10.38
CA ASN A 57 26.80 -10.47 10.59
C ASN A 57 26.98 -11.30 11.88
N PRO A 58 26.09 -11.17 12.89
CA PRO A 58 26.19 -11.90 14.15
C PRO A 58 26.12 -13.42 13.96
N LEU A 59 25.43 -13.88 12.91
CA LEU A 59 25.31 -15.30 12.56
C LEU A 59 26.61 -15.91 12.02
N ALA A 60 27.65 -15.09 11.76
CA ALA A 60 28.99 -15.61 11.45
C ALA A 60 29.61 -16.36 12.64
N ARG A 61 29.22 -15.98 13.88
CA ARG A 61 29.78 -16.53 15.12
C ARG A 61 28.73 -17.21 15.99
N TRP A 62 27.48 -16.73 15.91
CA TRP A 62 26.38 -17.17 16.76
C TRP A 62 25.16 -17.50 15.89
N ASP A 63 25.17 -18.64 15.22
CA ASP A 63 24.04 -19.15 14.42
C ASP A 63 23.25 -20.25 15.13
N SER A 64 23.19 -20.18 16.46
CA SER A 64 22.29 -21.03 17.24
C SER A 64 20.83 -20.74 16.89
N ILE A 65 19.97 -21.76 17.06
CA ILE A 65 18.52 -21.64 16.88
C ILE A 65 17.97 -20.44 17.68
N SER A 66 18.43 -20.27 18.92
CA SER A 66 18.01 -19.15 19.78
C SER A 66 18.35 -17.76 19.22
N MET A 67 19.54 -17.60 18.62
CA MET A 67 19.94 -16.33 18.02
C MET A 67 19.10 -16.03 16.77
N VAL A 68 18.92 -17.03 15.91
CA VAL A 68 18.07 -16.90 14.71
C VAL A 68 16.64 -16.54 15.11
N THR A 69 16.04 -17.26 16.06
CA THR A 69 14.69 -16.98 16.56
C THR A 69 14.60 -15.56 17.12
N ALA A 70 15.61 -15.10 17.88
CA ALA A 70 15.64 -13.74 18.40
C ALA A 70 15.66 -12.68 17.28
N LEU A 71 16.43 -12.89 16.21
CA LEU A 71 16.45 -11.99 15.05
C LEU A 71 15.11 -11.97 14.31
N LEU A 72 14.47 -13.13 14.12
CA LEU A 72 13.14 -13.21 13.49
C LEU A 72 12.08 -12.50 14.34
N VAL A 73 12.07 -12.70 15.66
CA VAL A 73 11.17 -11.97 16.57
C VAL A 73 11.44 -10.46 16.52
N ALA A 74 12.70 -10.04 16.54
CA ALA A 74 13.07 -8.63 16.40
C ALA A 74 12.59 -8.04 15.07
N GLY A 75 12.70 -8.79 13.98
CA GLY A 75 12.15 -8.44 12.67
C GLY A 75 10.63 -8.26 12.69
N ALA A 76 9.90 -9.19 13.33
CA ALA A 76 8.45 -9.09 13.48
C ALA A 76 8.03 -7.85 14.28
N VAL A 77 8.72 -7.57 15.39
CA VAL A 77 8.52 -6.36 16.20
C VAL A 77 8.80 -5.09 15.39
N CYS A 78 9.87 -5.08 14.58
CA CYS A 78 10.15 -3.98 13.66
C CYS A 78 9.03 -3.79 12.63
N GLY A 79 8.43 -4.88 12.13
CA GLY A 79 7.26 -4.84 11.26
C GLY A 79 6.06 -4.17 11.92
N VAL A 80 5.75 -4.50 13.18
CA VAL A 80 4.68 -3.86 13.96
C VAL A 80 4.98 -2.37 14.17
N ALA A 81 6.18 -2.03 14.61
CA ALA A 81 6.63 -0.65 14.84
C ALA A 81 6.52 0.20 13.56
N LEU A 82 6.95 -0.38 12.43
CA LEU A 82 6.78 0.20 11.10
C LEU A 82 5.31 0.35 10.75
N ALA A 83 4.45 -0.64 11.02
CA ALA A 83 3.03 -0.59 10.67
C ALA A 83 2.24 0.46 11.45
N ILE A 84 2.55 0.66 12.74
CA ILE A 84 1.89 1.68 13.58
C ILE A 84 2.52 3.07 13.45
N GLY A 85 3.77 3.15 12.99
CA GLY A 85 4.46 4.42 12.73
C GLY A 85 5.10 4.97 13.98
N TYR A 86 5.77 4.09 14.73
CA TYR A 86 6.49 4.41 15.95
C TYR A 86 7.89 3.82 15.86
N LEU A 87 8.93 4.67 15.97
CA LEU A 87 10.32 4.30 15.68
C LEU A 87 10.50 3.65 14.29
N ASP A 88 9.56 3.91 13.38
CA ASP A 88 9.39 3.27 12.08
C ASP A 88 10.65 3.36 11.21
N ARG A 89 11.31 4.52 11.18
CA ARG A 89 12.55 4.72 10.42
C ARG A 89 13.71 3.85 10.92
N VAL A 90 13.87 3.72 12.23
CA VAL A 90 14.93 2.90 12.85
C VAL A 90 14.62 1.43 12.67
N CYS A 91 13.37 1.04 12.92
CA CYS A 91 12.89 -0.33 12.73
C CYS A 91 12.96 -0.77 11.26
N ALA A 92 12.75 0.13 10.30
CA ALA A 92 12.94 -0.19 8.88
C ALA A 92 14.40 -0.54 8.56
N LEU A 93 15.36 0.25 9.04
CA LEU A 93 16.79 -0.05 8.86
C LEU A 93 17.19 -1.35 9.54
N LEU A 94 16.71 -1.58 10.77
CA LEU A 94 16.98 -2.81 11.51
C LEU A 94 16.37 -4.04 10.80
N ALA A 95 15.14 -3.94 10.30
CA ALA A 95 14.52 -5.01 9.52
C ALA A 95 15.27 -5.28 8.20
N ALA A 96 15.73 -4.24 7.50
CA ALA A 96 16.54 -4.39 6.30
C ALA A 96 17.87 -5.12 6.59
N LEU A 97 18.50 -4.78 7.72
CA LEU A 97 19.72 -5.40 8.18
C LEU A 97 19.51 -6.87 8.56
N ILE A 98 18.43 -7.19 9.28
CA ILE A 98 18.06 -8.57 9.62
C ILE A 98 17.81 -9.39 8.34
N LEU A 99 17.07 -8.85 7.35
CA LEU A 99 16.87 -9.51 6.06
C LEU A 99 18.20 -9.80 5.36
N ALA A 100 19.12 -8.83 5.34
CA ALA A 100 20.44 -9.01 4.75
C ALA A 100 21.27 -10.07 5.49
N TRP A 101 21.21 -10.12 6.82
CA TRP A 101 21.91 -11.13 7.62
C TRP A 101 21.36 -12.54 7.40
N LEU A 102 20.05 -12.69 7.32
CA LEU A 102 19.41 -13.98 7.02
C LEU A 102 19.75 -14.45 5.61
N PHE A 103 19.74 -13.55 4.62
CA PHE A 103 20.19 -13.85 3.27
C PHE A 103 21.66 -14.26 3.21
N GLN A 104 22.54 -13.54 3.92
CA GLN A 104 23.95 -13.93 4.02
C GLN A 104 24.13 -15.28 4.70
N ARG A 105 23.33 -15.59 5.73
CA ARG A 105 23.41 -16.89 6.41
C ARG A 105 22.92 -18.03 5.54
N ASN A 106 21.90 -17.80 4.72
CA ASN A 106 21.38 -18.77 3.76
C ASN A 106 20.95 -18.08 2.44
N PRO A 107 21.82 -18.06 1.41
CA PRO A 107 21.49 -17.44 0.13
C PRO A 107 20.50 -18.23 -0.71
N LEU A 108 20.14 -19.47 -0.33
CA LEU A 108 19.16 -20.28 -1.05
C LEU A 108 17.73 -19.75 -0.89
N ILE A 109 17.50 -18.81 0.03
CA ILE A 109 16.23 -18.07 0.13
C ILE A 109 16.06 -17.02 -0.97
N ALA A 110 17.08 -16.84 -1.82
CA ALA A 110 17.10 -15.83 -2.89
C ALA A 110 15.81 -15.87 -3.71
N ASN A 111 15.15 -14.73 -3.78
CA ASN A 111 14.09 -14.50 -4.75
C ASN A 111 14.19 -13.06 -5.29
N PRO A 112 13.66 -12.80 -6.51
CA PRO A 112 13.76 -11.50 -7.15
C PRO A 112 13.21 -10.31 -6.35
N SER A 113 12.32 -10.55 -5.38
CA SER A 113 11.63 -9.49 -4.64
C SER A 113 12.37 -9.05 -3.36
N LEU A 114 13.23 -9.90 -2.79
CA LEU A 114 13.95 -9.62 -1.53
C LEU A 114 14.86 -8.37 -1.60
N PRO A 115 15.68 -8.16 -2.65
CA PRO A 115 16.49 -6.95 -2.75
C PRO A 115 15.64 -5.68 -2.81
N LEU A 116 14.50 -5.74 -3.51
CA LEU A 116 13.55 -4.64 -3.59
C LEU A 116 12.90 -4.36 -2.22
N LEU A 117 12.52 -5.38 -1.47
CA LEU A 117 12.00 -5.23 -0.11
C LEU A 117 13.00 -4.53 0.82
N GLY A 118 14.25 -5.01 0.83
CA GLY A 118 15.31 -4.37 1.61
C GLY A 118 15.53 -2.92 1.19
N TRP A 119 15.49 -2.64 -0.11
CA TRP A 119 15.60 -1.28 -0.63
C TRP A 119 14.42 -0.38 -0.24
N LEU A 120 13.18 -0.88 -0.25
CA LEU A 120 12.00 -0.13 0.23
C LEU A 120 12.14 0.29 1.70
N LEU A 121 12.71 -0.59 2.53
CA LEU A 121 12.97 -0.30 3.94
C LEU A 121 14.03 0.79 4.12
N VAL A 122 15.12 0.71 3.34
CA VAL A 122 16.14 1.77 3.33
C VAL A 122 15.53 3.09 2.86
N LEU A 123 14.73 3.10 1.79
CA LEU A 123 14.04 4.29 1.32
C LEU A 123 13.13 4.89 2.41
N HIS A 124 12.38 4.05 3.14
CA HIS A 124 11.51 4.51 4.22
C HIS A 124 12.27 5.27 5.30
N ALA A 125 13.52 4.89 5.59
CA ALA A 125 14.35 5.58 6.57
C ALA A 125 14.64 7.05 6.22
N PHE A 126 14.50 7.45 4.95
CA PHE A 126 14.68 8.83 4.47
C PHE A 126 13.37 9.62 4.34
N VAL A 127 12.22 9.00 4.59
CA VAL A 127 10.92 9.65 4.48
C VAL A 127 10.72 10.66 5.62
N PRO A 128 10.09 11.83 5.36
CA PRO A 128 9.83 12.81 6.41
C PRO A 128 9.02 12.20 7.57
N PRO A 129 9.40 12.46 8.83
CA PRO A 129 8.78 11.83 9.98
C PRO A 129 7.32 12.28 10.17
N ARG A 130 6.58 11.52 10.97
CA ARG A 130 5.23 11.87 11.47
C ARG A 130 4.18 12.15 10.37
N PRO A 131 4.02 11.28 9.34
CA PRO A 131 2.88 11.38 8.45
C PRO A 131 1.56 11.24 9.23
N TYR A 132 0.47 11.81 8.71
CA TYR A 132 -0.86 11.67 9.32
C TYR A 132 -1.22 10.19 9.51
N GLY A 133 -1.73 9.83 10.69
CA GLY A 133 -2.10 8.47 11.03
C GLY A 133 -1.00 7.64 11.72
N SER A 134 0.25 8.12 11.75
CA SER A 134 1.33 7.48 12.54
C SER A 134 1.15 7.70 14.05
N LEU A 135 1.56 6.72 14.87
CA LEU A 135 1.57 6.86 16.32
C LEU A 135 2.54 7.96 16.77
N ALA A 136 3.70 8.11 16.12
CA ALA A 136 4.64 9.19 16.39
C ALA A 136 4.01 10.58 16.21
N ALA A 137 3.17 10.79 15.20
CA ALA A 137 2.45 12.05 15.03
C ALA A 137 1.45 12.32 16.17
N ARG A 138 0.83 11.28 16.72
CA ARG A 138 -0.10 11.43 17.86
C ARG A 138 0.64 11.81 19.15
N ILE A 139 1.84 11.26 19.37
CA ILE A 139 2.63 11.48 20.59
C ILE A 139 3.36 12.83 20.55
N TYR A 140 3.99 13.19 19.43
CA TYR A 140 5.01 14.24 19.39
C TYR A 140 4.59 15.54 18.67
N GLY A 141 3.35 15.99 18.84
CA GLY A 141 2.93 17.33 18.40
C GLY A 141 2.11 17.40 17.10
N GLY A 142 1.40 16.33 16.75
CA GLY A 142 0.46 16.31 15.62
C GLY A 142 1.12 15.96 14.28
N ALA A 143 0.27 15.76 13.28
CA ALA A 143 0.70 15.50 11.91
C ALA A 143 0.83 16.81 11.12
N ASP A 144 1.83 16.89 10.24
CA ASP A 144 2.00 18.02 9.34
C ASP A 144 0.93 17.99 8.22
N PRO A 145 0.06 19.03 8.10
CA PRO A 145 -0.93 19.12 7.02
C PRO A 145 -0.29 19.27 5.63
N ASN A 146 0.96 19.74 5.59
CA ASN A 146 1.73 19.91 4.37
C ASN A 146 2.66 18.73 4.09
N TRP A 147 2.55 17.63 4.84
CA TRP A 147 3.37 16.44 4.61
C TRP A 147 3.15 15.92 3.19
N ARG A 148 4.23 15.74 2.44
CA ARG A 148 4.23 15.11 1.11
C ARG A 148 5.39 14.15 0.99
N LEU A 149 5.21 13.06 0.23
CA LEU A 149 6.35 12.23 -0.15
C LEU A 149 7.31 13.04 -1.03
N PRO A 150 8.59 13.19 -0.65
CA PRO A 150 9.54 13.95 -1.46
C PRO A 150 9.69 13.36 -2.86
N ARG A 151 9.68 14.23 -3.87
CA ARG A 151 9.73 13.82 -5.29
C ARG A 151 10.96 12.99 -5.63
N HIS A 152 12.10 13.27 -5.01
CA HIS A 152 13.33 12.52 -5.24
C HIS A 152 13.25 11.09 -4.71
N LEU A 153 12.56 10.84 -3.59
CA LEU A 153 12.33 9.49 -3.08
C LEU A 153 11.36 8.72 -3.99
N HIS A 154 10.26 9.35 -4.41
CA HIS A 154 9.33 8.73 -5.37
C HIS A 154 10.02 8.42 -6.71
N LEU A 155 10.86 9.33 -7.20
CA LEU A 155 11.67 9.10 -8.40
C LEU A 155 12.68 7.95 -8.20
N ALA A 156 13.34 7.87 -7.04
CA ALA A 156 14.24 6.77 -6.73
C ALA A 156 13.50 5.42 -6.78
N ALA A 157 12.27 5.35 -6.26
CA ALA A 157 11.45 4.14 -6.32
C ALA A 157 11.11 3.75 -7.76
N TRP A 158 10.83 4.75 -8.60
CA TRP A 158 10.64 4.55 -10.04
C TRP A 158 11.87 4.04 -10.77
N VAL A 159 13.03 4.63 -10.50
CA VAL A 159 14.30 4.20 -11.10
C VAL A 159 14.60 2.76 -10.69
N MET A 160 14.45 2.43 -9.41
CA MET A 160 14.67 1.06 -8.94
C MET A 160 13.70 0.07 -9.56
N LEU A 161 12.40 0.37 -9.60
CA LEU A 161 11.42 -0.49 -10.27
C LEU A 161 11.81 -0.72 -11.74
N ALA A 162 12.22 0.35 -12.42
CA ALA A 162 12.55 0.28 -13.82
C ALA A 162 13.82 -0.53 -14.11
N LEU A 163 14.86 -0.34 -13.31
CA LEU A 163 16.09 -1.11 -13.40
C LEU A 163 15.85 -2.59 -13.05
N SER A 164 15.07 -2.88 -12.00
CA SER A 164 14.75 -4.24 -11.61
C SER A 164 13.99 -5.00 -12.71
N TYR A 165 13.02 -4.37 -13.37
CA TYR A 165 12.31 -5.00 -14.47
C TYR A 165 13.18 -5.17 -15.72
N SER A 166 13.99 -4.19 -16.10
CA SER A 166 14.92 -4.35 -17.21
C SER A 166 15.99 -5.41 -16.94
N TYR A 167 16.47 -5.50 -15.70
CA TYR A 167 17.37 -6.57 -15.30
C TYR A 167 16.67 -7.95 -15.37
N SER A 168 15.44 -8.06 -14.87
CA SER A 168 14.61 -9.27 -15.01
C SER A 168 14.46 -9.67 -16.49
N GLY A 169 14.07 -8.74 -17.35
CA GLY A 169 13.96 -8.97 -18.80
C GLY A 169 15.26 -9.42 -19.44
N TYR A 170 16.39 -8.81 -19.06
CA TYR A 170 17.72 -9.23 -19.51
C TYR A 170 18.03 -10.67 -19.09
N THR A 171 17.82 -11.03 -17.82
CA THR A 171 18.06 -12.40 -17.34
C THR A 171 17.15 -13.43 -18.02
N LYS A 172 15.90 -13.06 -18.30
CA LYS A 172 14.94 -13.89 -19.03
C LYS A 172 15.34 -14.09 -20.48
N LEU A 173 15.89 -13.05 -21.13
CA LEU A 173 16.39 -13.14 -22.51
C LEU A 173 17.48 -14.21 -22.68
N LEU A 174 18.25 -14.49 -21.62
CA LEU A 174 19.28 -15.53 -21.61
C LEU A 174 18.71 -16.95 -21.44
N SER A 175 17.41 -17.09 -21.12
CA SER A 175 16.77 -18.39 -20.94
C SER A 175 16.20 -18.92 -22.26
N PRO A 176 16.53 -20.17 -22.66
CA PRO A 176 15.98 -20.79 -23.86
C PRO A 176 14.45 -20.83 -23.89
N SER A 177 13.80 -21.07 -22.74
CA SER A 177 12.33 -21.17 -22.64
C SER A 177 11.62 -19.84 -22.90
N TRP A 178 12.29 -18.71 -22.63
CA TRP A 178 11.73 -17.38 -22.88
C TRP A 178 11.91 -16.98 -24.34
N LEU A 179 13.04 -17.35 -24.96
CA LEU A 179 13.28 -17.17 -26.39
C LEU A 179 12.32 -18.02 -27.24
N ALA A 180 12.10 -19.28 -26.87
CA ALA A 180 11.18 -20.18 -27.56
C ALA A 180 9.69 -19.78 -27.41
N GLY A 181 9.36 -18.97 -26.39
CA GLY A 181 7.99 -18.53 -26.11
C GLY A 181 7.18 -19.49 -25.23
N ASP A 182 7.79 -20.56 -24.75
CA ASP A 182 7.10 -21.65 -24.04
C ASP A 182 6.91 -21.38 -22.54
N THR A 183 7.60 -20.36 -21.99
CA THR A 183 7.67 -20.16 -20.54
C THR A 183 6.31 -20.05 -19.87
N ILE A 184 5.35 -19.30 -20.42
CA ILE A 184 4.04 -19.17 -19.76
C ILE A 184 3.28 -20.50 -19.75
N ALA A 185 3.36 -21.29 -20.83
CA ALA A 185 2.77 -22.63 -20.85
C ALA A 185 3.40 -23.51 -19.75
N LEU A 186 4.74 -23.55 -19.69
CA LEU A 186 5.48 -24.30 -18.67
C LEU A 186 5.14 -23.87 -17.24
N VAL A 187 4.97 -22.56 -17.01
CA VAL A 187 4.59 -21.99 -15.72
C VAL A 187 3.16 -22.42 -15.33
N LEU A 188 2.23 -22.46 -16.28
CA LEU A 188 0.85 -22.89 -16.04
C LEU A 188 0.72 -24.41 -15.88
N GLU A 189 1.62 -25.19 -16.47
CA GLU A 189 1.69 -26.65 -16.31
C GLU A 189 2.44 -27.07 -15.04
N ASN A 190 3.15 -26.13 -14.40
CA ASN A 190 3.93 -26.39 -13.19
C ASN A 190 3.05 -26.90 -12.03
N PRO A 191 3.54 -27.81 -11.16
CA PRO A 191 2.81 -28.26 -9.98
C PRO A 191 2.40 -27.16 -8.99
N LEU A 192 3.11 -26.03 -8.98
CA LEU A 192 2.78 -24.85 -8.17
C LEU A 192 1.68 -23.97 -8.80
N ALA A 193 1.21 -24.30 -10.00
CA ALA A 193 0.10 -23.61 -10.62
C ALA A 193 -1.22 -24.01 -9.97
N ARG A 194 -2.06 -23.01 -9.67
CA ARG A 194 -3.36 -23.22 -9.04
C ARG A 194 -4.35 -23.86 -10.00
N ASP A 195 -4.98 -24.93 -9.55
CA ASP A 195 -5.90 -25.68 -10.40
C ASP A 195 -7.32 -25.08 -10.36
N HIS A 196 -7.67 -24.31 -11.40
CA HIS A 196 -8.98 -23.70 -11.54
C HIS A 196 -9.34 -23.40 -13.01
N LEU A 197 -10.61 -23.11 -13.29
CA LEU A 197 -11.14 -22.88 -14.65
C LEU A 197 -10.36 -21.87 -15.49
N LEU A 198 -9.88 -20.76 -14.92
CA LEU A 198 -9.13 -19.75 -15.66
C LEU A 198 -7.78 -20.27 -16.19
N ARG A 199 -7.13 -21.18 -15.45
CA ARG A 199 -5.85 -21.81 -15.83
C ARG A 199 -6.11 -22.73 -17.01
N SER A 200 -7.10 -23.61 -16.90
CA SER A 200 -7.50 -24.53 -17.97
C SER A 200 -7.93 -23.78 -19.23
N ALA A 201 -8.68 -22.68 -19.09
CA ALA A 201 -9.06 -21.83 -20.22
C ALA A 201 -7.85 -21.19 -20.91
N LEU A 202 -6.85 -20.76 -20.15
CA LEU A 202 -5.63 -20.17 -20.69
C LEU A 202 -4.77 -21.21 -21.42
N LEU A 203 -4.64 -22.43 -20.85
CA LEU A 203 -3.95 -23.56 -21.48
C LEU A 203 -4.66 -24.09 -22.73
N ALA A 204 -5.98 -23.90 -22.84
CA ALA A 204 -6.76 -24.30 -24.01
C ALA A 204 -6.63 -23.31 -25.20
N LEU A 205 -5.96 -22.17 -25.01
CA LEU A 205 -5.71 -21.23 -26.11
C LEU A 205 -4.74 -21.81 -27.15
N PRO A 206 -4.80 -21.34 -28.41
CA PRO A 206 -3.79 -21.69 -29.40
C PRO A 206 -2.37 -21.40 -28.89
N PRO A 207 -1.36 -22.25 -29.16
CA PRO A 207 0.00 -22.07 -28.67
C PRO A 207 0.59 -20.69 -28.97
N LEU A 208 0.27 -20.14 -30.14
CA LEU A 208 0.68 -18.80 -30.55
C LEU A 208 0.25 -17.71 -29.54
N CYS A 209 -0.92 -17.82 -28.92
CA CYS A 209 -1.39 -16.85 -27.93
C CYS A 209 -0.49 -16.84 -26.69
N LEU A 210 -0.08 -18.03 -26.20
CA LEU A 210 0.81 -18.15 -25.05
C LEU A 210 2.23 -17.67 -25.40
N GLN A 211 2.71 -17.96 -26.61
CA GLN A 211 4.00 -17.46 -27.09
C GLN A 211 4.02 -15.94 -27.19
N LEU A 212 2.98 -15.32 -27.76
CA LEU A 212 2.84 -13.86 -27.82
C LEU A 212 2.79 -13.23 -26.43
N LEU A 213 2.15 -13.88 -25.46
CA LEU A 213 2.15 -13.41 -24.07
C LEU A 213 3.54 -13.51 -23.44
N THR A 214 4.27 -14.61 -23.66
CA THR A 214 5.64 -14.81 -23.18
C THR A 214 6.57 -13.72 -23.74
N TRP A 215 6.57 -13.53 -25.06
CA TRP A 215 7.40 -12.50 -25.70
C TRP A 215 6.94 -11.08 -25.33
N GLY A 216 5.64 -10.85 -25.16
CA GLY A 216 5.11 -9.57 -24.70
C GLY A 216 5.66 -9.18 -23.33
N VAL A 217 5.63 -10.11 -22.36
CA VAL A 217 6.23 -9.90 -21.02
C VAL A 217 7.73 -9.65 -21.15
N LEU A 218 8.45 -10.46 -21.94
CA LEU A 218 9.89 -10.33 -22.15
C LEU A 218 10.28 -8.96 -22.71
N VAL A 219 9.61 -8.51 -23.77
CA VAL A 219 9.87 -7.23 -24.43
C VAL A 219 9.57 -6.06 -23.48
N VAL A 220 8.43 -6.10 -22.78
CA VAL A 220 8.06 -5.02 -21.85
C VAL A 220 9.04 -4.95 -20.69
N GLU A 221 9.46 -6.08 -20.11
CA GLU A 221 10.45 -6.09 -19.04
C GLU A 221 11.80 -5.59 -19.54
N LEU A 222 12.32 -6.14 -20.64
CA LEU A 222 13.61 -5.73 -21.21
C LEU A 222 13.68 -4.23 -21.50
N LEU A 223 12.62 -3.69 -22.12
CA LEU A 223 12.52 -2.28 -22.49
C LEU A 223 11.93 -1.39 -21.40
N PHE A 224 11.68 -1.90 -20.18
CA PHE A 224 10.98 -1.13 -19.16
C PHE A 224 11.71 0.18 -18.81
N ALA A 225 13.02 0.14 -18.53
CA ALA A 225 13.82 1.31 -18.21
C ALA A 225 13.86 2.38 -19.32
N PRO A 226 14.19 2.06 -20.59
CA PRO A 226 14.17 3.08 -21.64
C PRO A 226 12.76 3.62 -21.90
N LEU A 227 11.72 2.78 -21.86
CA LEU A 227 10.34 3.24 -22.07
C LEU A 227 9.82 4.09 -20.89
N ALA A 228 10.28 3.84 -19.66
CA ALA A 228 9.91 4.61 -18.47
C ALA A 228 10.41 6.07 -18.51
N LEU A 229 11.40 6.38 -19.35
CA LEU A 229 11.83 7.76 -19.60
C LEU A 229 10.73 8.58 -20.28
N LEU A 230 9.88 7.93 -21.07
CA LEU A 230 8.73 8.54 -21.73
C LEU A 230 7.57 8.65 -20.74
N ARG A 231 7.33 9.86 -20.23
CA ARG A 231 6.30 10.13 -19.19
C ARG A 231 4.91 9.62 -19.57
N ALA A 232 4.55 9.66 -20.85
CA ALA A 232 3.27 9.20 -21.37
C ALA A 232 3.08 7.67 -21.25
N LEU A 233 4.17 6.90 -21.27
CA LEU A 233 4.13 5.43 -21.20
C LEU A 233 4.11 4.90 -19.76
N ARG A 234 4.57 5.69 -18.78
CA ARG A 234 4.65 5.27 -17.37
C ARG A 234 3.37 4.64 -16.80
N PRO A 235 2.16 5.23 -16.94
CA PRO A 235 0.94 4.61 -16.42
C PRO A 235 0.65 3.25 -17.06
N TRP A 236 0.95 3.11 -18.35
CA TRP A 236 0.74 1.88 -19.10
C TRP A 236 1.74 0.79 -18.71
N LEU A 237 3.04 1.14 -18.65
CA LEU A 237 4.09 0.22 -18.19
C LEU A 237 3.80 -0.30 -16.78
N TRP A 238 3.44 0.61 -15.87
CA TRP A 238 3.07 0.26 -14.49
C TRP A 238 1.84 -0.63 -14.44
N LEU A 239 0.80 -0.32 -15.22
CA LEU A 239 -0.42 -1.12 -15.26
C LEU A 239 -0.15 -2.51 -15.82
N THR A 240 0.60 -2.62 -16.91
CA THR A 240 0.97 -3.90 -17.51
C THR A 240 1.74 -4.76 -16.52
N MET A 241 2.74 -4.20 -15.83
CA MET A 241 3.51 -4.95 -14.84
C MET A 241 2.69 -5.29 -13.58
N LEU A 242 1.81 -4.40 -13.14
CA LEU A 242 0.88 -4.70 -12.06
C LEU A 242 -0.05 -5.88 -12.43
N LEU A 243 -0.56 -5.92 -13.67
CA LEU A 243 -1.37 -7.03 -14.17
C LEU A 243 -0.58 -8.35 -14.22
N VAL A 244 0.71 -8.30 -14.55
CA VAL A 244 1.59 -9.48 -14.45
C VAL A 244 1.67 -9.98 -13.00
N GLN A 245 1.82 -9.08 -12.01
CA GLN A 245 1.82 -9.46 -10.59
C GLN A 245 0.48 -10.09 -10.14
N PHE A 246 -0.65 -9.55 -10.59
CA PHE A 246 -1.95 -10.18 -10.34
C PHE A 246 -2.09 -11.51 -11.07
N GLY A 247 -1.51 -11.66 -12.26
CA GLY A 247 -1.41 -12.94 -12.96
C GLY A 247 -0.70 -13.98 -12.10
N PHE A 248 0.46 -13.66 -11.54
CA PHE A 248 1.15 -14.56 -10.61
C PHE A 248 0.28 -14.91 -9.39
N LEU A 249 -0.40 -13.92 -8.79
CA LEU A 249 -1.26 -14.19 -7.64
C LEU A 249 -2.46 -15.08 -7.98
N ILE A 250 -2.99 -15.00 -9.20
CA ILE A 250 -4.12 -15.81 -9.66
C ILE A 250 -3.64 -17.22 -9.98
N PHE A 251 -2.57 -17.36 -10.75
CA PHE A 251 -2.18 -18.63 -11.36
C PHE A 251 -1.15 -19.43 -10.57
N LEU A 252 -0.34 -18.81 -9.70
CA LEU A 252 0.74 -19.49 -8.97
C LEU A 252 0.53 -19.43 -7.46
N ASP A 253 0.85 -20.53 -6.80
CA ASP A 253 0.87 -20.62 -5.35
C ASP A 253 2.23 -20.22 -4.76
N PHE A 254 2.65 -18.99 -5.07
CA PHE A 254 3.94 -18.43 -4.65
C PHE A 254 3.78 -16.97 -4.16
N ALA A 255 3.20 -16.83 -2.97
CA ALA A 255 2.78 -15.54 -2.42
C ALA A 255 3.95 -14.62 -1.99
N ASP A 256 5.07 -15.21 -1.56
CA ASP A 256 6.22 -14.47 -1.00
C ASP A 256 6.92 -13.59 -2.04
N LEU A 257 6.89 -13.96 -3.32
CA LEU A 257 7.45 -13.15 -4.41
C LEU A 257 6.55 -11.94 -4.75
N THR A 258 5.25 -12.17 -4.76
CA THR A 258 4.28 -11.23 -5.36
C THR A 258 4.03 -10.04 -4.44
N THR A 259 3.99 -10.26 -3.12
CA THR A 259 3.60 -9.21 -2.17
C THR A 259 4.59 -8.04 -2.11
N PRO A 260 5.92 -8.23 -2.01
CA PRO A 260 6.85 -7.10 -2.06
C PRO A 260 6.81 -6.37 -3.39
N MET A 261 6.62 -7.08 -4.51
CA MET A 261 6.44 -6.46 -5.82
C MET A 261 5.21 -5.56 -5.83
N LEU A 262 4.06 -6.03 -5.33
CA LEU A 262 2.84 -5.21 -5.21
C LEU A 262 3.06 -3.98 -4.33
N LEU A 263 3.84 -4.09 -3.25
CA LEU A 263 4.20 -2.93 -2.40
C LEU A 263 5.04 -1.90 -3.17
N VAL A 264 6.00 -2.32 -3.99
CA VAL A 264 6.74 -1.39 -4.87
C VAL A 264 5.81 -0.72 -5.88
N HIS A 265 4.87 -1.46 -6.48
CA HIS A 265 3.88 -0.88 -7.42
C HIS A 265 2.98 0.12 -6.70
N LEU A 266 2.53 -0.22 -5.50
CA LEU A 266 1.76 0.69 -4.68
C LEU A 266 2.52 1.98 -4.43
N LEU A 267 3.80 1.95 -4.02
CA LEU A 267 4.60 3.17 -3.76
C LEU A 267 4.85 3.99 -5.04
N THR A 268 5.10 3.31 -6.16
CA THR A 268 5.42 3.95 -7.45
C THR A 268 4.20 4.49 -8.19
N PHE A 269 2.98 4.11 -7.78
CA PHE A 269 1.76 4.74 -8.27
C PHE A 269 1.87 6.27 -8.19
N ASP A 270 1.55 6.93 -9.31
CA ASP A 270 1.58 8.39 -9.40
C ASP A 270 0.14 8.93 -9.45
N PRO A 271 -0.34 9.60 -8.39
CA PRO A 271 -1.68 10.18 -8.34
C PRO A 271 -2.01 11.08 -9.54
N ARG A 272 -0.99 11.66 -10.20
CA ARG A 272 -1.17 12.52 -11.38
C ARG A 272 -1.80 11.81 -12.57
N TRP A 273 -1.62 10.50 -12.70
CA TRP A 273 -2.18 9.73 -13.83
C TRP A 273 -3.70 9.72 -13.86
N ILE A 274 -4.32 9.89 -12.68
CA ILE A 274 -5.78 9.93 -12.55
C ILE A 274 -6.30 11.32 -12.17
N ALA A 275 -5.42 12.32 -11.97
CA ALA A 275 -5.79 13.65 -11.48
C ALA A 275 -6.89 14.32 -12.31
N ALA A 276 -6.88 14.17 -13.64
CA ALA A 276 -7.91 14.71 -14.53
C ALA A 276 -9.30 14.07 -14.31
N ARG A 277 -9.37 12.86 -13.76
CA ARG A 277 -10.62 12.17 -13.42
C ARG A 277 -11.17 12.57 -12.05
N VAL A 278 -10.37 13.28 -11.23
CA VAL A 278 -10.71 13.64 -9.86
C VAL A 278 -11.56 14.91 -9.87
N PRO A 279 -12.86 14.83 -9.56
CA PRO A 279 -13.75 15.96 -9.83
C PRO A 279 -13.48 17.10 -8.81
N THR A 280 -13.68 18.36 -9.24
CA THR A 280 -13.12 19.57 -8.59
C THR A 280 -14.13 20.46 -7.88
N GLY A 281 -15.41 20.11 -7.87
CA GLY A 281 -16.45 20.90 -7.18
C GLY A 281 -16.29 20.89 -5.66
N PRO A 282 -16.58 22.00 -4.96
CA PRO A 282 -16.56 22.02 -3.50
C PRO A 282 -17.67 21.14 -2.93
N LEU A 283 -17.44 20.56 -1.75
CA LEU A 283 -18.42 19.77 -1.00
C LEU A 283 -18.60 20.32 0.40
N LEU A 284 -19.85 20.35 0.87
CA LEU A 284 -20.15 20.55 2.27
C LEU A 284 -20.41 19.18 2.93
N VAL A 285 -19.56 18.83 3.89
CA VAL A 285 -19.62 17.59 4.67
C VAL A 285 -20.22 17.89 6.03
N LEU A 286 -21.41 17.35 6.27
CA LEU A 286 -22.10 17.43 7.57
C LEU A 286 -21.80 16.18 8.39
N PHE A 287 -21.44 16.38 9.66
CA PHE A 287 -21.01 15.29 10.53
C PHE A 287 -21.60 15.42 11.94
N ASP A 288 -21.62 14.30 12.67
CA ASP A 288 -22.05 14.26 14.07
C ASP A 288 -21.00 14.90 14.98
N GLY A 289 -21.37 16.04 15.58
CA GLY A 289 -20.50 16.83 16.47
C GLY A 289 -20.23 16.16 17.83
N GLY A 290 -21.06 15.21 18.29
CA GLY A 290 -20.86 14.50 19.55
C GLY A 290 -20.04 13.21 19.41
N CYS A 291 -19.66 12.83 18.19
CA CYS A 291 -19.01 11.55 17.90
C CYS A 291 -17.51 11.69 17.61
N ALA A 292 -16.68 11.09 18.47
CA ALA A 292 -15.22 11.13 18.34
C ALA A 292 -14.71 10.45 17.06
N PHE A 293 -15.40 9.40 16.60
CA PHE A 293 -15.10 8.73 15.34
C PHE A 293 -15.37 9.64 14.14
N CYS A 294 -16.50 10.36 14.15
CA CYS A 294 -16.82 11.34 13.11
C CYS A 294 -15.79 12.47 13.08
N HIS A 295 -15.36 12.97 14.24
CA HIS A 295 -14.27 13.94 14.35
C HIS A 295 -12.96 13.43 13.74
N ALA A 296 -12.57 12.20 14.04
CA ALA A 296 -11.36 11.59 13.49
C ALA A 296 -11.43 11.45 11.95
N SER A 297 -12.62 11.12 11.44
CA SER A 297 -12.90 10.97 10.00
C SER A 297 -12.84 12.30 9.26
N VAL A 298 -13.46 13.34 9.83
CA VAL A 298 -13.38 14.73 9.31
C VAL A 298 -11.95 15.24 9.33
N ARG A 299 -11.20 15.00 10.42
CA ARG A 299 -9.79 15.39 10.49
C ARG A 299 -8.94 14.69 9.43
N LEU A 300 -9.16 13.40 9.18
CA LEU A 300 -8.50 12.68 8.08
C LEU A 300 -8.84 13.34 6.73
N ALA A 301 -10.13 13.48 6.41
CA ALA A 301 -10.55 14.08 5.15
C ALA A 301 -9.99 15.50 4.97
N ALA A 302 -9.94 16.29 6.04
CA ALA A 302 -9.38 17.64 6.04
C ALA A 302 -7.87 17.64 5.72
N MET A 303 -7.10 16.74 6.32
CA MET A 303 -5.65 16.59 6.12
C MET A 303 -5.29 16.07 4.73
N GLU A 304 -6.14 15.19 4.18
CA GLU A 304 -5.94 14.60 2.85
C GLU A 304 -6.45 15.49 1.72
N ASP A 305 -7.37 16.43 2.00
CA ASP A 305 -7.93 17.33 1.00
C ASP A 305 -6.95 18.45 0.64
N GLN A 306 -6.01 18.08 -0.21
CA GLN A 306 -4.94 18.91 -0.75
C GLN A 306 -5.41 20.06 -1.63
N ARG A 307 -6.62 19.96 -2.18
CA ARG A 307 -7.23 20.96 -3.05
C ARG A 307 -8.20 21.88 -2.30
N GLN A 308 -8.36 21.67 -0.98
CA GLN A 308 -9.23 22.46 -0.10
C GLN A 308 -10.70 22.54 -0.59
N LEU A 309 -11.20 21.47 -1.20
CA LEU A 309 -12.54 21.37 -1.76
C LEU A 309 -13.61 21.02 -0.70
N LEU A 310 -13.22 20.44 0.43
CA LEU A 310 -14.15 20.04 1.48
C LEU A 310 -14.30 21.17 2.52
N ARG A 311 -15.55 21.50 2.82
CA ARG A 311 -15.98 22.31 3.96
C ARG A 311 -16.74 21.41 4.93
N PHE A 312 -16.61 21.67 6.23
CA PHE A 312 -17.17 20.80 7.27
C PHE A 312 -18.13 21.60 8.15
N ALA A 313 -19.27 21.05 8.51
CA ALA A 313 -20.17 21.64 9.50
C ALA A 313 -20.77 20.56 10.41
N PRO A 314 -20.91 20.81 11.72
CA PRO A 314 -21.61 19.89 12.60
C PRO A 314 -23.12 19.87 12.26
N LEU A 315 -23.77 18.71 12.36
CA LEU A 315 -25.19 18.55 12.08
C LEU A 315 -26.11 19.44 12.95
N GLY A 316 -25.67 19.73 14.19
CA GLY A 316 -26.37 20.66 15.09
C GLY A 316 -26.08 22.15 14.84
N GLY A 317 -25.26 22.48 13.84
CA GLY A 317 -24.85 23.85 13.52
C GLY A 317 -25.83 24.61 12.62
N SER A 318 -25.64 25.93 12.53
CA SER A 318 -26.48 26.82 11.73
C SER A 318 -26.36 26.55 10.22
N THR A 319 -25.16 26.24 9.75
CA THR A 319 -24.88 25.90 8.35
C THR A 319 -25.64 24.63 7.94
N ALA A 320 -25.64 23.62 8.80
CA ALA A 320 -26.37 22.38 8.57
C ALA A 320 -27.88 22.63 8.53
N ALA A 321 -28.40 23.44 9.46
CA ALA A 321 -29.81 23.81 9.49
C ALA A 321 -30.26 24.49 8.19
N THR A 322 -29.48 25.44 7.66
CA THR A 322 -29.76 26.10 6.38
C THR A 322 -29.64 25.14 5.20
N ALA A 323 -28.57 24.34 5.14
CA ALA A 323 -28.33 23.41 4.03
C ALA A 323 -29.41 22.31 3.92
N LEU A 324 -29.99 21.92 5.06
CA LEU A 324 -31.02 20.88 5.16
C LEU A 324 -32.45 21.43 5.18
N ALA A 325 -32.66 22.75 5.30
CA ALA A 325 -33.98 23.36 5.50
C ALA A 325 -35.05 22.89 4.49
N THR A 326 -34.67 22.73 3.23
CA THR A 326 -35.56 22.29 2.14
C THR A 326 -35.47 20.80 1.81
N ARG A 327 -34.66 20.03 2.56
CA ARG A 327 -34.29 18.63 2.26
C ARG A 327 -34.40 17.67 3.45
N ARG A 328 -35.10 18.09 4.51
CA ARG A 328 -35.21 17.34 5.78
C ARG A 328 -35.86 15.96 5.64
N GLN A 329 -36.68 15.72 4.62
CA GLN A 329 -37.37 14.44 4.42
C GLN A 329 -36.46 13.34 3.86
N ASP A 330 -35.27 13.69 3.35
CA ASP A 330 -34.35 12.74 2.69
C ASP A 330 -33.38 12.02 3.64
N TRP A 331 -33.46 12.27 4.95
CA TRP A 331 -32.51 11.74 5.93
C TRP A 331 -33.16 11.46 7.30
N GLN A 332 -32.78 10.32 7.89
CA GLN A 332 -33.11 9.93 9.26
C GLN A 332 -31.83 9.39 9.94
N GLY A 333 -31.49 9.89 11.13
CA GLY A 333 -30.42 9.36 11.99
C GLY A 333 -29.21 10.30 12.14
N ASP A 334 -28.07 9.81 12.64
CA ASP A 334 -26.85 10.62 12.88
C ASP A 334 -25.75 10.32 11.83
N SER A 335 -26.15 10.05 10.59
CA SER A 335 -25.22 9.66 9.52
C SER A 335 -24.48 10.86 8.92
N ILE A 336 -23.32 10.59 8.33
CA ILE A 336 -22.58 11.60 7.55
C ILE A 336 -23.40 11.98 6.31
N ILE A 337 -23.51 13.29 6.06
CA ILE A 337 -24.23 13.83 4.90
C ILE A 337 -23.26 14.66 4.08
N VAL A 338 -23.35 14.57 2.77
CA VAL A 338 -22.60 15.40 1.83
C VAL A 338 -23.58 16.15 0.95
N VAL A 339 -23.42 17.47 0.90
CA VAL A 339 -24.12 18.35 -0.03
C VAL A 339 -23.19 18.65 -1.21
N ASP A 340 -23.57 18.17 -2.38
CA ASP A 340 -22.87 18.37 -3.66
C ASP A 340 -23.79 19.15 -4.61
N GLY A 341 -23.72 20.48 -4.56
CA GLY A 341 -24.67 21.36 -5.23
C GLY A 341 -26.10 21.13 -4.74
N GLN A 342 -26.95 20.60 -5.61
CA GLN A 342 -28.35 20.27 -5.29
C GLN A 342 -28.54 18.86 -4.73
N ARG A 343 -27.52 18.00 -4.82
CA ARG A 343 -27.61 16.60 -4.42
C ARG A 343 -27.29 16.45 -2.93
N LEU A 344 -28.15 15.74 -2.23
CA LEU A 344 -27.92 15.29 -0.86
C LEU A 344 -27.52 13.81 -0.89
N LEU A 345 -26.33 13.51 -0.38
CA LEU A 345 -25.77 12.17 -0.35
C LEU A 345 -25.59 11.74 1.11
N VAL A 346 -25.93 10.50 1.42
CA VAL A 346 -25.87 9.93 2.77
C VAL A 346 -25.12 8.60 2.76
N LYS A 347 -24.72 8.14 3.95
CA LYS A 347 -24.11 6.80 4.17
C LYS A 347 -22.93 6.52 3.22
N SER A 348 -22.89 5.33 2.61
CA SER A 348 -21.81 4.90 1.72
C SER A 348 -21.59 5.85 0.53
N ARG A 349 -22.66 6.45 -0.01
CA ARG A 349 -22.56 7.41 -1.13
C ARG A 349 -21.84 8.69 -0.72
N ALA A 350 -22.08 9.19 0.49
CA ALA A 350 -21.36 10.33 1.04
C ALA A 350 -19.86 10.01 1.17
N VAL A 351 -19.52 8.83 1.70
CA VAL A 351 -18.13 8.37 1.84
C VAL A 351 -17.45 8.28 0.47
N VAL A 352 -18.06 7.64 -0.51
CA VAL A 352 -17.53 7.49 -1.87
C VAL A 352 -17.21 8.86 -2.48
N VAL A 353 -18.14 9.81 -2.42
CA VAL A 353 -17.95 11.14 -3.03
C VAL A 353 -16.88 11.96 -2.30
N ILE A 354 -16.74 11.83 -0.98
CA ILE A 354 -15.61 12.43 -0.25
C ILE A 354 -14.28 11.86 -0.76
N LEU A 355 -14.15 10.53 -0.81
CA LEU A 355 -12.93 9.86 -1.27
C LEU A 355 -12.57 10.23 -2.72
N GLU A 356 -13.57 10.38 -3.60
CA GLU A 356 -13.37 10.87 -4.96
C GLU A 356 -12.80 12.29 -5.02
N ARG A 357 -13.16 13.18 -4.09
CA ARG A 357 -12.56 14.53 -4.03
C ARG A 357 -11.14 14.50 -3.50
N LEU A 358 -10.79 13.56 -2.62
CA LEU A 358 -9.44 13.46 -2.08
C LEU A 358 -8.40 13.06 -3.14
N GLY A 359 -8.80 12.30 -4.17
CA GLY A 359 -7.90 11.91 -5.26
C GLY A 359 -6.89 10.83 -4.89
N GLY A 360 -5.94 10.54 -5.78
CA GLY A 360 -4.88 9.55 -5.54
C GLY A 360 -5.41 8.17 -5.14
N LEU A 361 -4.80 7.56 -4.12
CA LEU A 361 -5.25 6.25 -3.62
C LEU A 361 -6.70 6.27 -3.09
N TRP A 362 -7.16 7.41 -2.56
CA TRP A 362 -8.53 7.54 -2.07
C TRP A 362 -9.55 7.45 -3.21
N TRP A 363 -9.23 8.00 -4.38
CA TRP A 363 -10.07 7.85 -5.55
C TRP A 363 -10.15 6.38 -6.00
N LEU A 364 -9.03 5.65 -6.01
CA LEU A 364 -9.03 4.21 -6.32
C LEU A 364 -9.90 3.42 -5.32
N LEU A 365 -9.80 3.74 -4.03
CA LEU A 365 -10.66 3.15 -3.00
C LEU A 365 -12.14 3.48 -3.23
N ALA A 366 -12.45 4.70 -3.65
CA ALA A 366 -13.81 5.10 -3.99
C ALA A 366 -14.37 4.28 -5.16
N GLN A 367 -13.57 4.04 -6.20
CA GLN A 367 -13.95 3.21 -7.33
C GLN A 367 -14.18 1.75 -6.92
N ALA A 368 -13.32 1.20 -6.06
CA ALA A 368 -13.50 -0.14 -5.52
C ALA A 368 -14.81 -0.25 -4.71
N LEU A 369 -15.12 0.75 -3.88
CA LEU A 369 -16.38 0.81 -3.13
C LEU A 369 -17.62 0.92 -4.02
N ARG A 370 -17.50 1.55 -5.20
CA ARG A 370 -18.60 1.63 -6.19
C ARG A 370 -18.92 0.30 -6.87
N LEU A 371 -17.98 -0.64 -6.91
CA LEU A 371 -18.22 -1.99 -7.43
C LEU A 371 -19.09 -2.81 -6.48
N LEU A 372 -19.14 -2.44 -5.18
CA LEU A 372 -19.96 -3.13 -4.20
C LEU A 372 -21.44 -2.71 -4.34
N PRO A 373 -22.40 -3.67 -4.36
CA PRO A 373 -23.83 -3.35 -4.33
C PRO A 373 -24.16 -2.43 -3.17
N ARG A 374 -24.99 -1.40 -3.44
CA ARG A 374 -25.33 -0.37 -2.44
C ARG A 374 -25.84 -0.95 -1.12
N GLY A 375 -26.66 -2.00 -1.17
CA GLY A 375 -27.16 -2.67 0.03
C GLY A 375 -26.03 -3.18 0.93
N LEU A 376 -25.01 -3.81 0.36
CA LEU A 376 -23.84 -4.29 1.12
C LEU A 376 -22.98 -3.14 1.64
N ALA A 377 -22.78 -2.10 0.83
CA ALA A 377 -22.02 -0.92 1.25
C ALA A 377 -22.72 -0.17 2.42
N ASP A 378 -24.05 -0.02 2.35
CA ASP A 378 -24.84 0.61 3.40
C ASP A 378 -24.95 -0.29 4.64
N LEU A 379 -24.99 -1.62 4.50
CA LEU A 379 -24.90 -2.56 5.63
C LEU A 379 -23.57 -2.41 6.39
N GLY A 380 -22.45 -2.34 5.66
CA GLY A 380 -21.13 -2.10 6.26
C GLY A 380 -21.08 -0.74 6.96
N TYR A 381 -21.63 0.30 6.33
CA TYR A 381 -21.74 1.63 6.92
C TYR A 381 -22.55 1.62 8.23
N ASP A 382 -23.73 0.99 8.22
CA ASP A 382 -24.60 0.90 9.39
C ASP A 382 -23.94 0.09 10.52
N GLY A 383 -23.18 -0.96 10.18
CA GLY A 383 -22.35 -1.70 11.13
C GLY A 383 -21.33 -0.81 11.85
N VAL A 384 -20.57 0.01 11.10
CA VAL A 384 -19.64 1.00 11.67
C VAL A 384 -20.41 2.03 12.52
N GLY A 385 -21.56 2.51 12.04
CA GLY A 385 -22.42 3.46 12.75
C GLY A 385 -22.85 2.97 14.13
N ARG A 386 -23.18 1.67 14.26
CA ARG A 386 -23.57 1.05 15.55
C ARG A 386 -22.43 0.92 16.54
N ILE A 387 -21.18 0.83 16.06
CA ILE A 387 -20.00 0.64 16.92
C ILE A 387 -19.19 1.93 17.13
N ARG A 388 -19.48 3.02 16.43
CA ARG A 388 -18.68 4.25 16.43
C ARG A 388 -18.36 4.82 17.81
N TYR A 389 -19.32 4.79 18.73
CA TYR A 389 -19.14 5.25 20.11
C TYR A 389 -18.32 4.27 20.95
N ARG A 390 -18.33 2.97 20.64
CA ARG A 390 -17.44 1.98 21.25
C ARG A 390 -16.02 2.08 20.71
N LEU A 391 -15.86 2.44 19.43
CA LEU A 391 -14.54 2.58 18.80
C LEU A 391 -13.75 3.80 19.31
N ALA A 392 -14.43 4.92 19.56
CA ALA A 392 -13.73 6.19 19.84
C ALA A 392 -14.33 7.02 20.99
N GLY A 393 -15.49 6.64 21.53
CA GLY A 393 -16.16 7.40 22.59
C GLY A 393 -16.98 8.60 22.08
N ARG A 394 -17.44 9.41 23.05
CA ARG A 394 -18.11 10.71 22.84
C ARG A 394 -17.11 11.84 23.09
N VAL A 395 -17.38 12.99 22.49
CA VAL A 395 -16.61 14.22 22.67
C VAL A 395 -17.55 15.38 22.90
N ASP A 396 -17.17 16.25 23.83
CA ASP A 396 -17.88 17.51 24.08
C ASP A 396 -17.21 18.62 23.25
N GLY A 397 -17.99 19.26 22.38
CA GLY A 397 -17.54 20.39 21.57
C GLY A 397 -17.04 20.05 20.16
N CYS A 398 -16.48 21.05 19.50
CA CYS A 398 -16.11 21.02 18.08
C CYS A 398 -14.80 20.24 17.85
N PRO A 399 -14.61 19.53 16.71
CA PRO A 399 -13.33 18.88 16.42
C PRO A 399 -12.17 19.87 16.47
N ARG A 400 -11.15 19.54 17.27
CA ARG A 400 -9.86 20.22 17.19
C ARG A 400 -9.19 19.85 15.86
N LEU A 401 -9.43 20.69 14.86
CA LEU A 401 -8.70 20.68 13.60
C LEU A 401 -7.37 21.44 13.76
N PRO A 402 -6.31 21.07 13.02
CA PRO A 402 -5.09 21.86 12.99
C PRO A 402 -5.41 23.31 12.57
N PRO A 403 -4.77 24.34 13.17
CA PRO A 403 -5.04 25.75 12.89
C PRO A 403 -5.05 26.09 11.38
N ALA A 404 -4.16 25.45 10.62
CA ALA A 404 -4.07 25.61 9.17
C ALA A 404 -5.34 25.21 8.38
N ILE A 405 -6.25 24.46 8.99
CA ILE A 405 -7.47 23.93 8.36
C ILE A 405 -8.76 24.40 9.08
N VAL A 406 -8.65 25.19 10.16
CA VAL A 406 -9.80 25.70 10.92
C VAL A 406 -10.74 26.55 10.07
N SER A 407 -10.23 27.30 9.10
CA SER A 407 -11.03 28.12 8.16
C SER A 407 -12.03 27.33 7.31
N ARG A 408 -11.93 25.99 7.31
CA ARG A 408 -12.81 25.09 6.54
C ARG A 408 -13.99 24.57 7.37
N LEU A 409 -14.00 24.87 8.66
CA LEU A 409 -15.08 24.52 9.58
C LEU A 409 -16.11 25.67 9.63
N LEU A 410 -17.37 25.33 9.40
CA LEU A 410 -18.49 26.25 9.34
C LEU A 410 -19.39 26.08 10.59
N PRO A 411 -20.10 27.15 11.02
CA PRO A 411 -20.89 27.17 12.25
C PRO A 411 -22.20 26.38 12.19
#